data_AF-A0A1R3T3R5-F1
#
_entry.id   AF-A0A1R3T3R5-F1
#
_cell.length_a   1.000
_cell.length_b   1.000
_cell.length_c   1.000
_cell.angle_alpha   90.00
_cell.angle_beta   90.00
_cell.angle_gamma   90.00
#
_symmetry.space_group_name_H-M   'P 1'
#
loop_
_entity.id
_entity.type
_entity.pdbx_description
1 polymer ?
#
loop_
_entity_poly.entity_id
_entity_poly.type
_entity_poly.pdbx_seq_one_letter_code
_entity_poly.pdbx_strand_id
1 'polypeptide(L)'
;MKKYAFILIVVSVLVAIVSCEDENRTQISSDYPSDYDINYGLFHVYQYDEVNINGIDLAKKFDFFETFRLTLHYTDNKISAVTFSNGDVPFSPYSYEIPAGKVDAYLNTSVLPNELRLTESDKLIAYYVNGEFSIPFKLDCPSLDYKYTFKSINQ
;
A
#
# COMPACT_ATOMS: atom_id res chain seq x y z
N MET A 1 20.57 36.77 64.87
CA MET A 1 21.36 35.62 64.38
C MET A 1 20.48 34.77 63.49
N LYS A 2 20.92 34.55 62.24
CA LYS A 2 20.35 33.67 61.20
C LYS A 2 19.84 32.34 61.77
N LYS A 3 18.74 31.78 61.23
CA LYS A 3 18.63 30.45 60.55
C LYS A 3 17.32 30.39 59.71
N TYR A 4 17.38 30.52 58.37
CA TYR A 4 17.18 29.47 57.33
C TYR A 4 15.83 28.73 57.45
N ALA A 5 14.78 29.08 56.70
CA ALA A 5 14.50 28.79 55.28
C ALA A 5 14.36 27.29 54.96
N PHE A 6 13.12 26.83 54.75
CA PHE A 6 12.79 25.70 53.87
C PHE A 6 11.42 25.96 53.23
N ILE A 7 11.46 26.42 51.97
CA ILE A 7 10.30 26.50 51.07
C ILE A 7 10.23 25.14 50.37
N LEU A 8 9.16 24.39 50.61
CA LEU A 8 8.84 23.17 49.87
C LEU A 8 8.30 23.57 48.49
N ILE A 9 9.13 23.43 47.46
CA ILE A 9 8.70 23.52 46.06
C ILE A 9 8.15 22.14 45.68
N VAL A 10 6.83 22.05 45.47
CA VAL A 10 6.19 20.88 44.85
C VAL A 10 6.31 21.06 43.34
N VAL A 11 7.25 20.36 42.71
CA VAL A 11 7.29 20.19 41.24
C VAL A 11 6.39 19.02 40.90
N SER A 12 5.14 19.29 40.53
CA SER A 12 4.27 18.31 39.88
C SER A 12 4.59 18.29 38.39
N VAL A 13 5.31 17.25 37.98
CA VAL A 13 5.58 16.89 36.59
C VAL A 13 4.26 16.51 35.93
N LEU A 14 3.74 17.39 35.07
CA LEU A 14 2.70 16.99 34.11
C LEU A 14 3.39 16.23 32.98
N VAL A 15 3.29 14.90 33.07
CA VAL A 15 3.56 13.99 31.97
C VAL A 15 2.50 14.27 30.90
N ALA A 16 2.86 15.05 29.88
CA ALA A 16 2.12 15.06 28.64
C ALA A 16 2.33 13.68 28.00
N ILE A 17 1.35 12.81 28.21
CA ILE A 17 1.06 11.71 27.29
C ILE A 17 0.80 12.34 25.92
N VAL A 18 1.84 12.45 25.11
CA VAL A 18 1.68 12.52 23.66
C VAL A 18 1.06 11.19 23.29
N SER A 19 -0.27 11.22 23.18
CA SER A 19 -1.07 10.17 22.57
C SER A 19 -0.40 9.77 21.27
N CYS A 20 -0.33 8.46 21.06
CA CYS A 20 0.02 7.87 19.78
C CYS A 20 -0.85 8.53 18.70
N GLU A 21 -0.24 9.32 17.83
CA GLU A 21 -0.79 9.52 16.50
C GLU A 21 -0.34 8.29 15.71
N ASP A 22 -1.13 7.21 15.81
CA ASP A 22 -1.23 6.32 14.67
C ASP A 22 -1.77 7.19 13.54
N GLU A 23 -0.86 7.63 12.64
CA GLU A 23 -1.24 8.18 11.35
C GLU A 23 -2.04 7.11 10.62
N ASN A 24 -3.34 7.12 10.87
CA ASN A 24 -4.30 6.31 10.18
C ASN A 24 -4.41 6.87 8.77
N ARG A 25 -3.49 6.44 7.89
CA ARG A 25 -3.34 6.83 6.47
C ARG A 25 -4.54 6.49 5.58
N THR A 26 -5.73 6.30 6.17
CA THR A 26 -6.98 5.96 5.48
C THR A 26 -8.16 6.87 5.82
N GLN A 27 -8.02 7.90 6.66
CA GLN A 27 -9.12 8.86 6.85
C GLN A 27 -8.97 10.09 5.94
N ILE A 28 -9.54 10.00 4.73
CA ILE A 28 -9.85 11.16 3.89
C ILE A 28 -11.17 11.75 4.40
N SER A 29 -11.19 13.08 4.62
CA SER A 29 -12.29 13.88 5.16
C SER A 29 -13.67 13.47 4.63
N SER A 30 -14.61 13.23 5.55
CA SER A 30 -15.96 12.72 5.28
C SER A 30 -16.96 13.76 4.74
N ASP A 31 -16.55 14.98 4.46
CA ASP A 31 -17.53 16.07 4.36
C ASP A 31 -18.29 16.13 3.02
N TYR A 32 -17.79 15.57 1.92
CA TYR A 32 -18.56 15.34 0.69
C TYR A 32 -18.05 14.14 -0.12
N PRO A 33 -18.93 13.32 -0.74
CA PRO A 33 -18.51 12.32 -1.71
C PRO A 33 -17.80 13.02 -2.88
N SER A 34 -16.62 12.52 -3.24
CA SER A 34 -15.81 13.09 -4.30
C SER A 34 -15.23 11.99 -5.19
N ASP A 35 -15.04 12.36 -6.45
CA ASP A 35 -14.39 11.53 -7.44
C ASP A 35 -12.94 11.98 -7.57
N TYR A 36 -12.02 11.02 -7.51
CA TYR A 36 -10.59 11.28 -7.62
C TYR A 36 -9.85 10.01 -8.05
N ASP A 37 -8.62 10.19 -8.51
CA ASP A 37 -7.75 9.10 -8.90
C ASP A 37 -6.53 9.03 -7.97
N ILE A 38 -6.12 7.82 -7.60
CA ILE A 38 -4.84 7.57 -6.95
C ILE A 38 -3.96 6.78 -7.91
N ASN A 39 -2.81 7.33 -8.27
CA ASN A 39 -1.82 6.65 -9.10
C ASN A 39 -0.83 5.89 -8.22
N TYR A 40 -0.60 4.63 -8.52
CA TYR A 40 0.38 3.79 -7.85
C TYR A 40 1.50 3.38 -8.80
N GLY A 41 2.71 3.33 -8.25
CA GLY A 41 3.88 2.71 -8.86
C GLY A 41 4.43 1.60 -7.97
N LEU A 42 5.37 0.82 -8.51
CA LEU A 42 6.10 -0.15 -7.72
C LEU A 42 6.98 0.56 -6.69
N PHE A 43 6.83 0.19 -5.42
CA PHE A 43 7.69 0.66 -4.34
C PHE A 43 8.82 -0.31 -4.08
N HIS A 44 8.46 -1.56 -3.85
CA HIS A 44 9.39 -2.67 -3.63
C HIS A 44 9.04 -3.82 -4.56
N VAL A 45 10.08 -4.49 -5.02
CA VAL A 45 9.98 -5.74 -5.78
C VAL A 45 10.87 -6.75 -5.09
N TYR A 46 10.29 -7.50 -4.16
CA TYR A 46 11.05 -8.49 -3.40
C TYR A 46 11.15 -9.79 -4.17
N GLN A 47 12.36 -10.35 -4.21
CA GLN A 47 12.62 -11.74 -4.53
C GLN A 47 13.02 -12.48 -3.25
N TYR A 48 12.35 -13.59 -2.98
CA TYR A 48 12.61 -14.50 -1.86
C TYR A 48 13.14 -15.83 -2.40
N ASP A 49 13.93 -16.51 -1.58
CA ASP A 49 14.34 -17.89 -1.78
C ASP A 49 14.27 -18.65 -0.44
N GLU A 50 14.51 -19.96 -0.46
CA GLU A 50 14.40 -20.82 0.72
C GLU A 50 15.32 -20.41 1.89
N VAL A 51 16.44 -19.73 1.61
CA VAL A 51 17.43 -19.34 2.62
C VAL A 51 17.35 -17.86 2.99
N ASN A 52 16.74 -17.03 2.14
CA ASN A 52 16.56 -15.59 2.35
C ASN A 52 15.09 -15.21 2.45
N ILE A 53 14.53 -15.43 3.64
CA ILE A 53 13.15 -15.05 3.99
C ILE A 53 12.91 -13.54 4.04
N ASN A 54 13.98 -12.74 4.19
CA ASN A 54 13.86 -11.27 4.21
C ASN A 54 13.72 -10.70 2.78
N GLY A 55 14.10 -11.49 1.78
CA GLY A 55 14.07 -11.13 0.38
C GLY A 55 15.16 -10.14 -0.02
N ILE A 56 15.28 -9.93 -1.32
CA ILE A 56 16.14 -8.92 -1.95
C ILE A 56 15.22 -7.98 -2.71
N ASP A 57 15.30 -6.68 -2.41
CA ASP A 57 14.57 -5.68 -3.17
C ASP A 57 15.27 -5.38 -4.51
N LEU A 58 14.53 -5.63 -5.59
CA LEU A 58 14.95 -5.46 -6.97
C LEU A 58 14.45 -4.15 -7.59
N ALA A 59 13.59 -3.38 -6.90
CA ALA A 59 12.92 -2.22 -7.48
C ALA A 59 13.89 -1.19 -8.10
N LYS A 60 15.05 -0.98 -7.47
CA LYS A 60 16.11 -0.06 -7.94
C LYS A 60 17.23 -0.74 -8.74
N LYS A 61 17.10 -2.05 -9.00
CA LYS A 61 18.07 -2.81 -9.79
C LYS A 61 17.78 -2.75 -11.28
N PHE A 62 16.52 -2.46 -11.64
CA PHE A 62 16.06 -2.45 -13.01
C PHE A 62 15.10 -1.29 -13.27
N ASP A 63 15.48 -0.41 -14.21
CA ASP A 63 14.74 0.83 -14.50
C ASP A 63 13.35 0.56 -15.09
N PHE A 64 13.12 -0.60 -15.70
CA PHE A 64 11.81 -0.94 -16.28
C PHE A 64 10.69 -0.98 -15.22
N PHE A 65 11.00 -1.19 -13.93
CA PHE A 65 9.99 -1.14 -12.86
C PHE A 65 9.39 0.26 -12.67
N GLU A 66 10.11 1.31 -13.06
CA GLU A 66 9.63 2.70 -12.97
C GLU A 66 8.49 3.00 -13.95
N THR A 67 8.22 2.12 -14.91
CA THR A 67 7.20 2.31 -15.94
C THR A 67 5.85 1.69 -15.58
N PHE A 68 5.82 0.79 -14.60
CA PHE A 68 4.60 0.14 -14.12
C PHE A 68 3.62 1.15 -13.51
N ARG A 69 2.33 1.10 -13.86
CA ARG A 69 1.30 1.96 -13.28
C ARG A 69 0.04 1.18 -12.92
N LEU A 70 -0.50 1.45 -11.74
CA LEU A 70 -1.82 1.02 -11.30
C LEU A 70 -2.58 2.26 -10.84
N THR A 71 -3.64 2.66 -11.52
CA THR A 71 -4.48 3.80 -11.11
C THR A 71 -5.77 3.28 -10.54
N LEU A 72 -6.11 3.68 -9.32
CA LEU A 72 -7.41 3.43 -8.71
C LEU A 72 -8.30 4.65 -8.95
N HIS A 73 -9.47 4.41 -9.52
CA HIS A 73 -10.49 5.41 -9.72
C HIS A 73 -11.49 5.32 -8.57
N TYR A 74 -11.75 6.45 -7.94
CA TYR A 74 -12.75 6.58 -6.88
C TYR A 74 -13.98 7.30 -7.41
N THR A 75 -15.15 6.76 -7.07
CA THR A 75 -16.44 7.42 -7.25
C THR A 75 -17.15 7.41 -5.91
N ASP A 76 -17.64 8.56 -5.46
CA ASP A 76 -18.24 8.71 -4.13
C ASP A 76 -17.34 8.17 -2.98
N ASN A 77 -16.05 8.49 -3.04
CA ASN A 77 -15.02 8.02 -2.09
C ASN A 77 -14.85 6.49 -2.00
N LYS A 78 -15.34 5.72 -2.99
CA LYS A 78 -15.14 4.27 -3.09
C LYS A 78 -14.42 3.90 -4.37
N ILE A 79 -13.56 2.88 -4.32
CA ILE A 79 -12.94 2.32 -5.53
C ILE A 79 -14.05 1.82 -6.45
N SER A 80 -14.10 2.36 -7.66
CA SER A 80 -15.07 2.00 -8.70
C SER A 80 -14.41 1.33 -9.91
N ALA A 81 -13.14 1.64 -10.17
CA ALA A 81 -12.42 1.08 -11.29
C ALA A 81 -10.90 1.13 -11.10
N VAL A 82 -10.20 0.46 -12.01
CA VAL A 82 -8.75 0.42 -12.10
C VAL A 82 -8.29 0.64 -13.54
N THR A 83 -7.16 1.31 -13.72
CA THR A 83 -6.38 1.28 -14.96
C THR A 83 -5.04 0.63 -14.66
N PHE A 84 -4.64 -0.35 -15.46
CA PHE A 84 -3.39 -1.09 -15.30
C PHE A 84 -2.49 -0.90 -16.52
N SER A 85 -1.21 -0.62 -16.29
CA SER A 85 -0.16 -0.61 -17.31
C SER A 85 1.06 -1.34 -16.79
N ASN A 86 1.45 -2.43 -17.48
CA ASN A 86 2.67 -3.16 -17.16
C ASN A 86 3.94 -2.39 -17.58
N GLY A 87 3.80 -1.34 -18.39
CA GLY A 87 4.93 -0.59 -18.96
C GLY A 87 5.91 -1.51 -19.69
N ASP A 88 7.20 -1.32 -19.42
CA ASP A 88 8.32 -2.08 -19.95
C ASP A 88 8.68 -3.32 -19.09
N VAL A 89 7.90 -3.61 -18.04
CA VAL A 89 8.15 -4.79 -17.19
C VAL A 89 7.97 -6.06 -18.04
N PRO A 90 8.99 -6.94 -18.13
CA PRO A 90 8.95 -8.07 -19.07
C PRO A 90 8.15 -9.28 -18.58
N PHE A 91 7.50 -9.16 -17.42
CA PHE A 91 6.67 -10.20 -16.83
C PHE A 91 5.44 -9.60 -16.16
N SER A 92 4.40 -10.41 -16.02
CA SER A 92 3.16 -10.06 -15.35
C SER A 92 3.02 -10.88 -14.08
N PRO A 93 2.56 -10.29 -12.96
CA PRO A 93 2.23 -11.07 -11.77
C PRO A 93 0.91 -11.85 -11.92
N TYR A 94 0.17 -11.65 -13.02
CA TYR A 94 -1.13 -12.27 -13.29
C TYR A 94 -1.02 -13.41 -14.28
N SER A 95 -1.74 -14.49 -14.02
CA SER A 95 -1.96 -15.61 -14.96
C SER A 95 -3.04 -15.32 -16.01
N TYR A 96 -3.50 -14.07 -16.09
CA TYR A 96 -4.56 -13.63 -16.98
C TYR A 96 -4.29 -12.18 -17.42
N GLU A 97 -4.92 -11.77 -18.52
CA GLU A 97 -4.85 -10.40 -19.00
C GLU A 97 -5.88 -9.51 -18.30
N ILE A 98 -5.43 -8.38 -17.76
CA ILE A 98 -6.31 -7.30 -17.32
C ILE A 98 -6.68 -6.49 -18.57
N PRO A 99 -7.98 -6.26 -18.84
CA PRO A 99 -8.38 -5.47 -20.00
C PRO A 99 -7.74 -4.08 -19.99
N ALA A 100 -7.41 -3.57 -21.17
CA ALA A 100 -6.81 -2.25 -21.32
C ALA A 100 -7.82 -1.14 -21.00
N GLY A 101 -7.33 -0.03 -20.43
CA GLY A 101 -8.13 1.13 -20.07
C GLY A 101 -8.74 1.02 -18.67
N LYS A 102 -9.82 1.79 -18.45
CA LYS A 102 -10.55 1.84 -17.18
C LYS A 102 -11.49 0.63 -17.09
N VAL A 103 -11.27 -0.22 -16.10
CA VAL A 103 -12.03 -1.46 -15.87
C VAL A 103 -12.65 -1.44 -14.47
N ASP A 104 -13.91 -1.81 -14.36
CA ASP A 104 -14.60 -1.79 -13.07
C ASP A 104 -13.95 -2.75 -12.06
N ALA A 105 -13.76 -2.22 -10.86
CA ALA A 105 -13.10 -2.92 -9.77
C ALA A 105 -13.65 -2.47 -8.42
N TYR A 106 -13.53 -3.34 -7.43
CA TYR A 106 -13.96 -3.06 -6.06
C TYR A 106 -12.98 -3.63 -5.04
N LEU A 107 -12.98 -3.04 -3.84
CA LEU A 107 -12.25 -3.59 -2.70
C LEU A 107 -13.17 -4.52 -1.91
N ASN A 108 -12.90 -5.83 -2.00
CA ASN A 108 -13.54 -6.83 -1.16
C ASN A 108 -12.97 -6.78 0.26
N THR A 109 -13.77 -6.26 1.18
CA THR A 109 -13.46 -6.17 2.62
C THR A 109 -14.07 -7.30 3.44
N SER A 110 -14.69 -8.29 2.79
CA SER A 110 -15.28 -9.46 3.46
C SER A 110 -14.29 -10.60 3.71
N VAL A 111 -13.05 -10.43 3.26
CA VAL A 111 -11.96 -11.40 3.36
C VAL A 111 -10.72 -10.73 3.93
N LEU A 112 -9.87 -11.50 4.61
CA LEU A 112 -8.61 -11.02 5.17
C LEU A 112 -7.43 -11.84 4.60
N PRO A 113 -6.42 -11.20 3.99
CA PRO A 113 -6.34 -9.75 3.71
C PRO A 113 -7.42 -9.27 2.73
N ASN A 114 -7.76 -7.97 2.77
CA ASN A 114 -8.72 -7.37 1.83
C ASN A 114 -8.20 -7.49 0.40
N GLU A 115 -9.08 -7.53 -0.58
CA GLU A 115 -8.71 -7.84 -1.98
C GLU A 115 -9.30 -6.83 -2.94
N LEU A 116 -8.45 -6.20 -3.76
CA LEU A 116 -8.88 -5.46 -4.93
C LEU A 116 -9.20 -6.47 -6.04
N ARG A 117 -10.43 -6.46 -6.55
CA ARG A 117 -10.90 -7.41 -7.56
C ARG A 117 -11.59 -6.72 -8.73
N LEU A 118 -11.51 -7.33 -9.90
CA LEU A 118 -12.30 -6.94 -11.07
C LEU A 118 -13.78 -7.28 -10.86
N THR A 119 -14.68 -6.35 -11.13
CA THR A 119 -16.12 -6.52 -10.86
C THR A 119 -16.74 -7.65 -11.69
N GLU A 120 -16.45 -7.72 -12.99
CA GLU A 120 -17.11 -8.70 -13.88
C GLU A 120 -16.59 -10.13 -13.70
N SER A 121 -15.30 -10.29 -13.41
CA SER A 121 -14.64 -11.61 -13.40
C SER A 121 -14.28 -12.11 -12.00
N ASP A 122 -14.46 -11.28 -10.98
CA ASP A 122 -14.04 -11.54 -9.59
C ASP A 122 -12.54 -11.89 -9.47
N LYS A 123 -11.72 -11.53 -10.46
CA LYS A 123 -10.29 -11.84 -10.45
C LYS A 123 -9.52 -10.87 -9.55
N LEU A 124 -8.60 -11.41 -8.75
CA LEU A 124 -7.75 -10.67 -7.83
C LEU A 124 -6.67 -9.87 -8.54
N ILE A 125 -6.64 -8.56 -8.26
CA ILE A 125 -5.62 -7.63 -8.74
C ILE A 125 -4.52 -7.43 -7.69
N ALA A 126 -4.89 -7.16 -6.45
CA ALA A 126 -3.93 -6.94 -5.38
C ALA A 126 -4.57 -7.22 -4.02
N TYR A 127 -3.76 -7.65 -3.06
CA TYR A 127 -4.14 -7.68 -1.66
C TYR A 127 -3.87 -6.31 -1.03
N TYR A 128 -4.75 -5.87 -0.14
CA TYR A 128 -4.56 -4.67 0.66
C TYR A 128 -4.26 -5.05 2.11
N VAL A 129 -3.02 -4.75 2.54
CA VAL A 129 -2.48 -5.16 3.84
C VAL A 129 -1.72 -3.99 4.44
N ASN A 130 -2.01 -3.63 5.69
CA ASN A 130 -1.30 -2.60 6.44
C ASN A 130 -1.17 -1.24 5.70
N GLY A 131 -2.21 -0.83 4.98
CA GLY A 131 -2.21 0.43 4.24
C GLY A 131 -1.62 0.36 2.83
N GLU A 132 -1.10 -0.80 2.42
CA GLU A 132 -0.40 -0.97 1.15
C GLU A 132 -1.06 -2.04 0.29
N PHE A 133 -1.07 -1.81 -1.02
CA PHE A 133 -1.40 -2.87 -1.96
C PHE A 133 -0.15 -3.73 -2.22
N SER A 134 -0.35 -5.03 -2.40
CA SER A 134 0.71 -5.97 -2.77
C SER A 134 0.20 -7.14 -3.59
N ILE A 135 1.09 -7.74 -4.39
CA ILE A 135 0.79 -8.97 -5.13
C ILE A 135 1.97 -9.94 -5.04
N PRO A 136 1.77 -11.13 -4.43
CA PRO A 136 2.70 -12.23 -4.56
C PRO A 136 2.54 -12.91 -5.92
N PHE A 137 3.64 -13.33 -6.53
CA PHE A 137 3.64 -14.05 -7.81
C PHE A 137 4.86 -14.96 -7.94
N LYS A 138 4.80 -15.89 -8.89
CA LYS A 138 5.93 -16.75 -9.27
C LYS A 138 6.28 -16.53 -10.74
N LEU A 139 7.57 -16.58 -11.02
CA LEU A 139 8.12 -16.71 -12.37
C LEU A 139 8.50 -18.17 -12.62
N ASP A 140 9.17 -18.45 -13.74
CA ASP A 140 9.50 -19.81 -14.16
C ASP A 140 10.42 -20.59 -13.20
N CYS A 141 11.10 -19.91 -12.28
CA CYS A 141 11.98 -20.53 -11.28
C CYS A 141 11.18 -20.94 -10.03
N PRO A 142 10.95 -22.25 -9.77
CA PRO A 142 10.06 -22.69 -8.68
C PRO A 142 10.58 -22.35 -7.28
N SER A 143 11.90 -22.27 -7.11
CA SER A 143 12.57 -21.98 -5.84
C SER A 143 12.57 -20.50 -5.48
N LEU A 144 12.06 -19.64 -6.35
CA LEU A 144 11.95 -18.21 -6.12
C LEU A 144 10.50 -17.79 -5.97
N ASP A 145 10.28 -16.88 -5.04
CA ASP A 145 8.99 -16.22 -4.81
C ASP A 145 9.16 -14.72 -4.98
N TYR A 146 8.17 -14.05 -5.54
CA TYR A 146 8.24 -12.63 -5.79
C TYR A 146 7.05 -11.92 -5.17
N LYS A 147 7.26 -10.65 -4.79
CA LYS A 147 6.20 -9.79 -4.30
C LYS A 147 6.41 -8.37 -4.78
N TYR A 148 5.38 -7.82 -5.43
CA TYR A 148 5.28 -6.38 -5.63
C TYR A 148 4.59 -5.75 -4.43
N THR A 149 5.10 -4.60 -4.02
CA THR A 149 4.42 -3.68 -3.12
C THR A 149 4.26 -2.35 -3.83
N PHE A 150 3.07 -1.76 -3.74
CA PHE A 150 2.75 -0.51 -4.42
C PHE A 150 2.82 0.67 -3.45
N LYS A 151 3.19 1.84 -3.97
CA LYS A 151 3.03 3.13 -3.27
C LYS A 151 2.30 4.12 -4.17
N SER A 152 1.55 5.03 -3.55
CA SER A 152 1.03 6.18 -4.27
C SER A 152 2.21 6.99 -4.85
N ILE A 153 2.09 7.37 -6.11
CA ILE A 153 3.01 8.25 -6.82
C ILE A 153 2.20 9.48 -7.24
N ASN A 154 2.61 10.63 -6.71
CA ASN A 154 1.94 11.93 -6.85
C ASN A 154 0.63 12.06 -6.06
N GLN A 155 0.67 12.92 -5.04
CA GLN A 155 -0.42 13.82 -4.65
C GLN A 155 0.09 15.24 -4.83
#